data_AF-A0A369GYD3-F1
#
_entry.id   AF-A0A369GYD3-F1
#
_cell.length_a   1.000
_cell.length_b   1.000
_cell.length_c   1.000
_cell.angle_alpha   90.00
_cell.angle_beta   90.00
_cell.angle_gamma   90.00
#
_symmetry.space_group_name_H-M   'P 1'
#
loop_
_entity.id
_entity.type
_entity.pdbx_description
1 polymer ?
#
loop_
_entity_poly.entity_id
_entity_poly.type
_entity_poly.pdbx_seq_one_letter_code
_entity_poly.pdbx_strand_id
1 'polypeptide(L)'
;MFKASIDNLLLTASTCVEQDKHHKTGRVLSCIYKRVDADFLPVISDLLDTLRKWQGYYQNMDLHQAYQRYGKPSLGEYDPWKLIRENWETGNQLCYYKSHPRHWDHLRPRNAGLLNFFFRDGLLRRWPVLKVMARWEHTGAVVCSATEANDRRRQTQVISSVAESLLDTPELADKRAEGLLTDVYTTDPFLQAVFTGWRSGEYRCPEGECGMVKGSKTTVYFPPSSFHYIQFLYLVMNNAPDEKPVCVMLRPVEVEAENIYVASFEPLSLSSSSSSSSSSSSSSSSSSSSSSSSSDSTVSS
;
A
#
# COMPACT_ATOMS: atom_id res chain seq x y z
N MET A 1 -7.28 27.54 -20.76
CA MET A 1 -5.84 27.48 -20.45
C MET A 1 -5.48 26.20 -19.69
N PHE A 2 -6.04 25.95 -18.51
CA PHE A 2 -5.75 24.74 -17.71
C PHE A 2 -5.81 23.42 -18.48
N LYS A 3 -6.92 23.17 -19.21
CA LYS A 3 -7.07 21.95 -20.01
C LYS A 3 -5.96 21.74 -21.04
N ALA A 4 -5.64 22.76 -21.83
CA ALA A 4 -4.55 22.72 -22.81
C ALA A 4 -3.18 22.47 -22.16
N SER A 5 -2.94 23.02 -20.97
CA SER A 5 -1.71 22.77 -20.21
C SER A 5 -1.59 21.32 -19.75
N ILE A 6 -2.68 20.71 -19.28
CA ILE A 6 -2.71 19.29 -18.90
C ILE A 6 -2.58 18.39 -20.13
N ASP A 7 -3.27 18.71 -21.23
CA ASP A 7 -3.17 17.95 -22.49
C ASP A 7 -1.71 17.94 -23.00
N ASN A 8 -1.05 19.11 -23.02
CA ASN A 8 0.35 19.23 -23.43
C ASN A 8 1.29 18.46 -22.49
N LEU A 9 1.07 18.53 -21.18
CA LEU A 9 1.83 17.77 -20.19
C LEU A 9 1.75 16.27 -20.45
N LEU A 10 0.54 15.72 -20.55
CA LEU A 10 0.32 14.27 -20.65
C LEU A 10 0.81 13.72 -22.00
N LEU A 11 0.65 14.48 -23.09
CA LEU A 11 1.23 14.16 -24.39
C LEU A 11 2.76 14.14 -24.32
N THR A 12 3.37 15.19 -23.78
CA THR A 12 4.83 15.31 -23.63
C THR A 12 5.41 14.20 -22.76
N ALA A 13 4.75 13.88 -21.64
CA ALA A 13 5.16 12.82 -20.73
C ALA A 13 5.17 11.46 -21.42
N SER A 14 4.14 11.16 -22.21
CA SER A 14 4.06 9.91 -22.99
C SER A 14 5.20 9.82 -24.02
N THR A 15 5.48 10.92 -24.75
CA THR A 15 6.63 10.97 -25.68
C THR A 15 7.97 10.78 -24.95
N CYS A 16 8.11 11.36 -23.76
CA CYS A 16 9.32 11.21 -22.94
C CYS A 16 9.53 9.76 -22.48
N VAL A 17 8.46 9.02 -22.17
CA VAL A 17 8.54 7.58 -21.85
C VAL A 17 9.04 6.79 -23.06
N GLU A 18 8.47 7.00 -24.25
CA GLU A 18 8.88 6.26 -25.46
C GLU A 18 10.35 6.51 -25.81
N GLN A 19 10.87 7.72 -25.58
CA GLN A 19 12.29 8.02 -25.79
C GLN A 19 13.19 7.42 -24.71
N ASP A 20 12.73 7.38 -23.45
CA ASP A 20 13.49 6.79 -22.36
C ASP A 20 13.70 5.28 -22.57
N LYS A 21 12.77 4.58 -23.23
CA LYS A 21 12.96 3.17 -23.63
C LYS A 21 14.23 2.96 -24.45
N HIS A 22 14.58 3.90 -25.32
CA HIS A 22 15.76 3.82 -26.17
C HIS A 22 17.06 4.21 -25.46
N HIS A 23 16.99 5.12 -24.48
CA HIS A 23 18.18 5.71 -23.84
C HIS A 23 18.42 5.27 -22.38
N LYS A 24 17.45 4.58 -21.75
CA LYS A 24 17.47 4.08 -20.37
C LYS A 24 17.96 5.11 -19.35
N THR A 25 17.56 6.37 -19.52
CA THR A 25 18.01 7.46 -18.64
C THR A 25 17.22 7.51 -17.33
N GLY A 26 16.01 6.93 -17.29
CA GLY A 26 15.18 6.82 -16.09
C GLY A 26 14.71 8.18 -15.56
N ARG A 27 14.53 9.17 -16.45
CA ARG A 27 14.26 10.57 -16.06
C ARG A 27 13.17 11.22 -16.90
N VAL A 28 11.99 10.61 -16.92
CA VAL A 28 10.80 11.13 -17.61
C VAL A 28 10.48 12.57 -17.17
N LEU A 29 10.54 12.87 -15.87
CA LEU A 29 10.33 14.24 -15.36
C LEU A 29 11.32 15.24 -15.97
N SER A 30 12.61 14.93 -16.03
CA SER A 30 13.60 15.84 -16.61
C SER A 30 13.35 16.11 -18.10
N CYS A 31 12.84 15.11 -18.83
CA CYS A 31 12.42 15.30 -20.22
C CYS A 31 11.19 16.21 -20.32
N ILE A 32 10.19 16.02 -19.45
CA ILE A 32 8.98 16.88 -19.38
C ILE A 32 9.37 18.34 -19.19
N TYR A 33 10.19 18.66 -18.18
CA TYR A 33 10.60 20.05 -17.91
C TYR A 33 11.34 20.72 -19.09
N LYS A 34 12.00 19.93 -19.96
CA LYS A 34 12.72 20.45 -21.13
C LYS A 34 11.81 20.67 -22.35
N ARG A 35 10.63 20.06 -22.38
CA ARG A 35 9.81 19.94 -23.59
C ARG A 35 8.42 20.50 -23.49
N VAL A 36 7.86 20.60 -22.29
CA VAL A 36 6.61 21.31 -22.08
C VAL A 36 6.81 22.77 -22.48
N ASP A 37 5.86 23.32 -23.22
CA ASP A 37 5.89 24.74 -23.59
C ASP A 37 5.98 25.63 -22.35
N ALA A 38 6.86 26.63 -22.42
CA ALA A 38 7.11 27.52 -21.29
C ALA A 38 5.83 28.21 -20.80
N ASP A 39 4.88 28.49 -21.70
CA ASP A 39 3.59 29.12 -21.40
C ASP A 39 2.67 28.23 -20.54
N PHE A 40 2.86 26.91 -20.56
CA PHE A 40 2.06 25.96 -19.77
C PHE A 40 2.69 25.63 -18.42
N LEU A 41 4.00 25.83 -18.25
CA LEU A 41 4.72 25.51 -17.02
C LEU A 41 4.14 26.16 -15.75
N PRO A 42 3.76 27.46 -15.73
CA PRO A 42 3.22 28.08 -14.53
C PRO A 42 1.98 27.34 -14.00
N VAL A 43 1.11 26.86 -14.90
CA VAL A 43 -0.16 26.20 -14.58
C VAL A 43 0.06 24.81 -13.95
N ILE A 44 1.14 24.12 -14.33
CA ILE A 44 1.41 22.73 -13.93
C ILE A 44 2.61 22.58 -12.99
N SER A 45 3.28 23.69 -12.65
CA SER A 45 4.49 23.72 -11.82
C SER A 45 4.32 23.00 -10.48
N ASP A 46 3.23 23.32 -9.76
CA ASP A 46 2.91 22.70 -8.46
C ASP A 46 2.77 21.18 -8.55
N LEU A 47 2.11 20.68 -9.60
CA LEU A 47 1.97 19.25 -9.88
C LEU A 47 3.34 18.60 -10.11
N LEU A 48 4.17 19.18 -10.98
CA LEU A 48 5.47 18.64 -11.33
C LEU A 48 6.46 18.68 -10.17
N ASP A 49 6.45 19.76 -9.37
CA ASP A 49 7.30 19.89 -8.19
C ASP A 49 6.87 18.92 -7.09
N THR A 50 5.56 18.70 -6.92
CA THR A 50 5.05 17.69 -5.99
C THR A 50 5.45 16.29 -6.43
N LEU A 51 5.30 15.96 -7.72
CA LEU A 51 5.73 14.67 -8.26
C LEU A 51 7.26 14.48 -8.12
N ARG A 52 8.06 15.52 -8.34
CA ARG A 52 9.52 15.49 -8.11
C ARG A 52 9.86 15.17 -6.66
N LYS A 53 9.17 15.79 -5.69
CA LYS A 53 9.35 15.50 -4.26
C LYS A 53 9.02 14.04 -3.94
N TRP A 54 7.92 13.52 -4.50
CA TRP A 54 7.54 12.12 -4.35
C TRP A 54 8.57 11.15 -4.95
N GLN A 55 9.06 11.40 -6.16
CA GLN A 55 10.10 10.58 -6.78
C GLN A 55 11.39 10.60 -5.97
N GLY A 56 11.82 11.78 -5.50
CA GLY A 56 13.00 11.91 -4.64
C GLY A 56 12.88 11.10 -3.34
N TYR A 57 11.70 11.10 -2.74
CA TYR A 57 11.41 10.32 -1.54
C TYR A 57 11.53 8.81 -1.75
N TYR A 58 11.01 8.29 -2.87
CA TYR A 58 11.10 6.87 -3.22
C TYR A 58 12.40 6.53 -3.95
N GLN A 59 13.54 6.97 -3.39
CA GLN A 59 14.90 6.65 -3.89
C GLN A 59 15.14 7.09 -5.34
N ASN A 60 14.59 8.24 -5.74
CA ASN A 60 14.62 8.76 -7.12
C ASN A 60 14.00 7.81 -8.15
N MET A 61 13.10 6.90 -7.73
CA MET A 61 12.32 6.08 -8.65
C MET A 61 11.33 6.95 -9.41
N ASP A 62 11.33 6.85 -10.73
CA ASP A 62 10.36 7.56 -11.55
C ASP A 62 9.01 6.82 -11.61
N LEU A 63 7.94 7.54 -11.99
CA LEU A 63 6.58 6.99 -12.04
C LEU A 63 6.49 5.80 -13.03
N HIS A 64 7.15 5.89 -14.16
CA HIS A 64 7.18 4.83 -15.16
C HIS A 64 7.88 3.58 -14.61
N GLN A 65 9.05 3.72 -14.00
CA GLN A 65 9.76 2.65 -13.30
C GLN A 65 8.92 2.00 -12.20
N ALA A 66 8.22 2.79 -11.38
CA ALA A 66 7.34 2.25 -10.36
C ALA A 66 6.22 1.41 -10.98
N TYR A 67 5.60 1.88 -12.07
CA TYR A 67 4.59 1.12 -12.81
C TYR A 67 5.16 -0.15 -13.46
N GLN A 68 6.34 -0.08 -14.09
CA GLN A 68 7.00 -1.27 -14.66
C GLN A 68 7.34 -2.29 -13.59
N ARG A 69 7.76 -1.84 -12.41
CA ARG A 69 8.22 -2.73 -11.34
C ARG A 69 7.06 -3.33 -10.56
N TYR A 70 6.05 -2.53 -10.21
CA TYR A 70 5.01 -2.89 -9.26
C TYR A 70 3.61 -2.97 -9.87
N GLY A 71 3.31 -2.26 -10.95
CA GLY A 71 2.01 -2.34 -11.64
C GLY A 71 1.86 -3.64 -12.44
N LYS A 72 0.63 -4.11 -12.68
CA LYS A 72 0.25 -5.21 -13.59
C LYS A 72 0.11 -4.63 -14.99
N PRO A 73 1.15 -4.63 -15.83
CA PRO A 73 0.89 -4.47 -17.24
C PRO A 73 0.11 -5.70 -17.72
N SER A 74 -1.10 -5.51 -18.21
CA SER A 74 -1.66 -6.48 -19.14
C SER A 74 -0.78 -6.44 -20.40
N LEU A 75 0.08 -7.45 -20.58
CA LEU A 75 0.72 -7.77 -21.86
C LEU A 75 1.77 -6.77 -22.42
N GLY A 76 2.66 -6.16 -21.62
CA GLY A 76 3.83 -5.42 -22.16
C GLY A 76 4.41 -4.29 -21.31
N GLU A 77 5.30 -3.48 -21.88
CA GLU A 77 5.73 -2.22 -21.23
C GLU A 77 4.56 -1.22 -21.22
N TYR A 78 4.09 -0.87 -20.03
CA TYR A 78 2.94 0.00 -19.85
C TYR A 78 3.32 1.46 -19.57
N ASP A 79 2.74 2.41 -20.31
CA ASP A 79 2.94 3.84 -20.08
C ASP A 79 1.90 4.38 -19.09
N PRO A 80 2.26 4.71 -17.84
CA PRO A 80 1.31 5.22 -16.86
C PRO A 80 0.73 6.58 -17.24
N TRP A 81 1.43 7.36 -18.06
CA TRP A 81 0.94 8.66 -18.50
C TRP A 81 -0.23 8.53 -19.49
N LYS A 82 -0.27 7.45 -20.29
CA LYS A 82 -1.44 7.12 -21.13
C LYS A 82 -2.67 6.80 -20.27
N LEU A 83 -2.51 6.04 -19.18
CA LEU A 83 -3.61 5.77 -18.24
C LEU A 83 -4.13 7.05 -17.58
N ILE A 84 -3.22 7.94 -17.16
CA ILE A 84 -3.61 9.22 -16.56
C ILE A 84 -4.34 10.08 -17.60
N ARG A 85 -3.87 10.07 -18.85
CA ARG A 85 -4.51 10.76 -19.98
C ARG A 85 -5.91 10.22 -20.27
N GLU A 86 -6.10 8.92 -20.31
CA GLU A 86 -7.42 8.31 -20.51
C GLU A 86 -8.42 8.74 -19.41
N ASN A 87 -7.97 8.74 -18.15
CA ASN A 87 -8.78 9.23 -17.03
C ASN A 87 -9.09 10.72 -17.17
N TRP A 88 -8.12 11.53 -17.59
CA TRP A 88 -8.30 12.96 -17.83
C TRP A 88 -9.27 13.24 -18.99
N GLU A 89 -9.15 12.53 -20.10
CA GLU A 89 -10.02 12.69 -21.28
C GLU A 89 -11.47 12.27 -20.96
N THR A 90 -11.64 11.25 -20.11
CA THR A 90 -12.96 10.74 -19.72
C THR A 90 -13.62 11.59 -18.63
N GLY A 91 -12.88 11.92 -17.57
CA GLY A 91 -13.43 12.58 -16.38
C GLY A 91 -13.24 14.10 -16.34
N ASN A 92 -12.38 14.66 -17.21
CA ASN A 92 -11.97 16.07 -17.22
C ASN A 92 -11.50 16.57 -15.84
N GLN A 93 -10.96 15.67 -15.02
CA GLN A 93 -10.45 15.94 -13.69
C GLN A 93 -9.13 15.19 -13.48
N LEU A 94 -8.08 15.92 -13.08
CA LEU A 94 -6.78 15.37 -12.73
C LEU A 94 -6.54 15.56 -11.23
N CYS A 95 -6.78 14.52 -10.46
CA CYS A 95 -6.57 14.56 -9.02
C CYS A 95 -5.22 13.96 -8.63
N TYR A 96 -4.52 14.59 -7.69
CA TYR A 96 -3.25 14.11 -7.15
C TYR A 96 -3.06 14.55 -5.70
N TYR A 97 -2.21 13.82 -4.98
CA TYR A 97 -1.87 14.14 -3.60
C TYR A 97 -0.80 15.22 -3.52
N LYS A 98 -1.09 16.28 -2.75
CA LYS A 98 -0.13 17.34 -2.41
C LYS A 98 0.63 17.08 -1.11
N SER A 99 0.16 16.12 -0.31
CA SER A 99 0.77 15.81 0.99
C SER A 99 2.09 15.03 0.83
N HIS A 100 2.85 14.97 1.93
CA HIS A 100 4.15 14.34 1.95
C HIS A 100 4.02 12.80 1.78
N PRO A 101 4.83 12.15 0.93
CA PRO A 101 4.73 10.71 0.63
C PRO A 101 4.93 9.79 1.86
N ARG A 102 5.46 10.31 2.97
CA ARG A 102 5.57 9.60 4.26
C ARG A 102 4.25 9.06 4.78
N HIS A 103 3.13 9.68 4.41
CA HIS A 103 1.82 9.20 4.83
C HIS A 103 1.52 7.81 4.30
N TRP A 104 2.27 7.30 3.31
CA TRP A 104 2.13 5.96 2.73
C TRP A 104 3.28 5.01 3.08
N ASP A 105 4.17 5.38 4.02
CA ASP A 105 5.31 4.52 4.42
C ASP A 105 4.89 3.19 5.02
N HIS A 106 3.69 3.15 5.58
CA HIS A 106 3.11 1.94 6.13
C HIS A 106 2.67 0.98 5.00
N LEU A 107 2.62 1.39 3.74
CA LEU A 107 2.30 0.50 2.62
C LEU A 107 3.53 -0.29 2.18
N ARG A 108 3.36 -1.60 1.98
CA ARG A 108 4.33 -2.42 1.26
C ARG A 108 3.78 -2.91 -0.08
N PRO A 109 4.63 -2.98 -1.13
CA PRO A 109 6.01 -2.48 -1.17
C PRO A 109 6.06 -0.94 -1.17
N ARG A 110 6.95 -0.34 -0.37
CA ARG A 110 6.97 1.13 -0.12
C ARG A 110 7.05 1.95 -1.40
N ASN A 111 7.91 1.56 -2.34
CA ASN A 111 8.09 2.30 -3.59
C ASN A 111 6.87 2.21 -4.52
N ALA A 112 5.99 1.22 -4.36
CA ALA A 112 4.71 1.22 -5.06
C ALA A 112 3.82 2.39 -4.60
N GLY A 113 4.09 3.02 -3.45
CA GLY A 113 3.43 4.23 -3.01
C GLY A 113 3.40 5.33 -4.08
N LEU A 114 4.38 5.38 -4.99
CA LEU A 114 4.36 6.31 -6.12
C LEU A 114 3.20 6.07 -7.11
N LEU A 115 2.71 4.84 -7.22
CA LEU A 115 1.50 4.49 -8.00
C LEU A 115 0.24 5.17 -7.48
N ASN A 116 0.28 5.71 -6.26
CA ASN A 116 -0.84 6.35 -5.60
C ASN A 116 -0.90 7.86 -5.82
N PHE A 117 0.09 8.43 -6.52
CA PHE A 117 0.24 9.87 -6.63
C PHE A 117 -0.99 10.56 -7.24
N PHE A 118 -1.53 10.04 -8.36
CA PHE A 118 -2.83 10.48 -8.88
C PHE A 118 -3.97 9.58 -8.35
N PHE A 119 -5.23 9.97 -8.53
CA PHE A 119 -6.40 9.15 -8.24
C PHE A 119 -7.60 9.58 -9.09
N ARG A 120 -8.67 8.74 -9.16
CA ARG A 120 -9.73 8.90 -10.16
C ARG A 120 -10.88 9.81 -9.74
N ASP A 121 -11.22 9.87 -8.45
CA ASP A 121 -12.41 10.60 -7.98
C ASP A 121 -12.21 11.24 -6.60
N GLY A 122 -13.16 12.10 -6.19
CA GLY A 122 -13.17 12.70 -4.84
C GLY A 122 -13.30 11.69 -3.68
N LEU A 123 -13.55 10.41 -3.99
CA LEU A 123 -13.48 9.31 -3.04
C LEU A 123 -12.06 8.69 -2.98
N LEU A 124 -11.07 9.37 -3.54
CA LEU A 124 -9.66 8.98 -3.53
C LEU A 124 -9.39 7.58 -4.11
N ARG A 125 -10.33 7.05 -4.91
CA ARG A 125 -10.22 5.68 -5.41
C ARG A 125 -9.27 5.64 -6.59
N ARG A 126 -8.36 4.69 -6.55
CA ARG A 126 -7.55 4.30 -7.70
C ARG A 126 -7.40 2.80 -7.67
N TRP A 127 -7.42 2.17 -8.83
CA TRP A 127 -7.07 0.76 -9.01
C TRP A 127 -5.63 0.66 -9.56
N PRO A 128 -4.55 0.68 -8.74
CA PRO A 128 -3.35 0.04 -9.23
C PRO A 128 -3.56 -1.45 -9.18
N VAL A 129 -3.68 -1.94 -10.39
CA VAL A 129 -3.42 -3.31 -10.71
C VAL A 129 -1.97 -3.54 -10.30
N LEU A 130 -1.70 -4.28 -9.22
CA LEU A 130 -0.34 -4.72 -8.89
C LEU A 130 0.02 -5.94 -9.71
N LYS A 131 1.32 -6.14 -9.98
CA LYS A 131 1.79 -7.44 -10.47
C LYS A 131 1.24 -8.54 -9.61
N VAL A 132 0.90 -9.68 -10.21
CA VAL A 132 0.27 -10.84 -9.56
C VAL A 132 1.05 -11.32 -8.31
N MET A 133 2.34 -11.01 -8.22
CA MET A 133 3.21 -11.36 -7.09
C MET A 133 3.38 -10.25 -6.02
N ALA A 134 2.96 -9.02 -6.30
CA ALA A 134 3.05 -7.91 -5.36
C ALA A 134 1.73 -7.77 -4.61
N ARG A 135 1.80 -7.76 -3.28
CA ARG A 135 0.65 -7.58 -2.39
C ARG A 135 0.78 -6.22 -1.71
N TRP A 136 -0.29 -5.43 -1.75
CA TRP A 136 -0.38 -4.24 -0.92
C TRP A 136 -0.67 -4.65 0.50
N GLU A 137 0.14 -4.23 1.47
CA GLU A 137 -0.08 -4.54 2.88
C GLU A 137 0.17 -3.31 3.74
N HIS A 138 -0.67 -3.15 4.76
CA HIS A 138 -0.43 -2.19 5.82
C HIS A 138 0.53 -2.78 6.86
N THR A 139 1.65 -2.10 7.11
CA THR A 139 2.74 -2.57 7.96
C THR A 139 2.86 -1.83 9.28
N GLY A 140 1.99 -0.87 9.58
CA GLY A 140 1.85 -0.34 10.94
C GLY A 140 1.09 -1.31 11.84
N ALA A 141 1.29 -1.22 13.15
CA ALA A 141 0.69 -2.16 14.11
C ALA A 141 -0.79 -1.84 14.37
N VAL A 142 -1.14 -0.56 14.37
CA VAL A 142 -2.51 -0.07 14.56
C VAL A 142 -2.75 1.10 13.62
N VAL A 143 -3.98 1.20 13.11
CA VAL A 143 -4.47 2.38 12.37
C VAL A 143 -5.89 2.66 12.78
N CYS A 144 -6.19 3.93 13.01
CA CYS A 144 -7.53 4.39 13.35
C CYS A 144 -8.21 5.05 12.16
N SER A 145 -9.54 4.96 12.15
CA SER A 145 -10.41 5.66 11.22
C SER A 145 -10.21 7.17 11.33
N ALA A 146 -10.57 7.89 10.27
CA ALA A 146 -10.58 9.34 10.32
C ALA A 146 -11.60 9.85 11.36
N THR A 147 -11.28 11.00 11.97
CA THR A 147 -12.20 11.75 12.84
C THR A 147 -12.95 12.85 12.06
N GLU A 148 -12.43 13.27 10.91
CA GLU A 148 -13.15 14.19 10.03
C GLU A 148 -14.35 13.48 9.38
N ALA A 149 -15.54 14.09 9.49
CA ALA A 149 -16.80 13.48 9.06
C ALA A 149 -16.81 13.04 7.58
N ASN A 150 -16.19 13.80 6.67
CA ASN A 150 -16.16 13.47 5.24
C ASN A 150 -15.32 12.22 4.95
N ASP A 151 -14.11 12.18 5.53
CA ASP A 151 -13.21 11.04 5.39
C ASP A 151 -13.78 9.81 6.08
N ARG A 152 -14.34 9.96 7.28
CA ARG A 152 -15.00 8.87 8.01
C ARG A 152 -16.17 8.32 7.22
N ARG A 153 -17.04 9.17 6.66
CA ARG A 153 -18.15 8.75 5.80
C ARG A 153 -17.66 7.96 4.58
N ARG A 154 -16.59 8.42 3.91
CA ARG A 154 -15.98 7.68 2.79
C ARG A 154 -15.50 6.30 3.24
N GLN A 155 -14.81 6.22 4.37
CA GLN A 155 -14.33 4.95 4.92
C GLN A 155 -15.50 4.01 5.23
N THR A 156 -16.55 4.52 5.90
CA THR A 156 -17.77 3.78 6.20
C THR A 156 -18.47 3.27 4.94
N GLN A 157 -18.58 4.06 3.88
CA GLN A 157 -19.20 3.64 2.62
C GLN A 157 -18.47 2.46 1.97
N VAL A 158 -17.13 2.48 1.97
CA VAL A 158 -16.33 1.37 1.42
C VAL A 158 -16.56 0.10 2.24
N ILE A 159 -16.50 0.21 3.57
CA ILE A 159 -16.72 -0.94 4.47
C ILE A 159 -18.16 -1.47 4.35
N SER A 160 -19.16 -0.59 4.23
CA SER A 160 -20.57 -0.94 4.02
C SER A 160 -20.76 -1.77 2.76
N SER A 161 -20.22 -1.30 1.63
CA SER A 161 -20.34 -2.00 0.35
C SER A 161 -19.72 -3.41 0.42
N VAL A 162 -18.60 -3.56 1.12
CA VAL A 162 -17.97 -4.86 1.33
C VAL A 162 -18.81 -5.75 2.25
N ALA A 163 -19.24 -5.23 3.39
CA ALA A 163 -20.03 -5.97 4.38
C ALA A 163 -21.38 -6.45 3.81
N GLU A 164 -22.10 -5.57 3.11
CA GLU A 164 -23.36 -5.89 2.44
C GLU A 164 -23.19 -7.00 1.42
N SER A 165 -22.10 -6.98 0.65
CA SER A 165 -21.83 -8.01 -0.36
C SER A 165 -21.66 -9.42 0.23
N LEU A 166 -21.40 -9.53 1.53
CA LEU A 166 -21.16 -10.78 2.25
C LEU A 166 -22.40 -11.30 3.00
N LEU A 167 -23.46 -10.50 3.14
CA LEU A 167 -24.62 -10.85 3.98
C LEU A 167 -25.29 -12.17 3.54
N ASP A 168 -25.42 -12.37 2.24
CA ASP A 168 -26.07 -13.56 1.68
C ASP A 168 -25.12 -14.76 1.56
N THR A 169 -23.81 -14.55 1.74
CA THR A 169 -22.77 -15.58 1.53
C THR A 169 -21.62 -15.43 2.54
N PRO A 170 -21.89 -15.52 3.85
CA PRO A 170 -20.88 -15.33 4.90
C PRO A 170 -19.70 -16.30 4.78
N GLU A 171 -19.94 -17.52 4.31
CA GLU A 171 -18.94 -18.56 4.06
C GLU A 171 -17.93 -18.20 2.96
N LEU A 172 -18.24 -17.23 2.10
CA LEU A 172 -17.34 -16.76 1.05
C LEU A 172 -16.41 -15.63 1.52
N ALA A 173 -16.49 -15.20 2.78
CA ALA A 173 -15.72 -14.07 3.28
C ALA A 173 -14.20 -14.25 3.11
N ASP A 174 -13.65 -15.41 3.48
CA ASP A 174 -12.23 -15.70 3.32
C ASP A 174 -11.82 -15.77 1.85
N LYS A 175 -12.60 -16.48 1.03
CA LYS A 175 -12.38 -16.58 -0.43
C LYS A 175 -12.39 -15.20 -1.10
N ARG A 176 -13.28 -14.29 -0.68
CA ARG A 176 -13.29 -12.92 -1.20
C ARG A 176 -12.10 -12.12 -0.72
N ALA A 177 -11.68 -12.29 0.54
CA ALA A 177 -10.48 -11.67 1.07
C ALA A 177 -9.23 -12.10 0.27
N GLU A 178 -9.09 -13.39 -0.03
CA GLU A 178 -8.04 -13.91 -0.92
C GLU A 178 -8.08 -13.25 -2.30
N GLY A 179 -9.27 -13.06 -2.87
CA GLY A 179 -9.46 -12.34 -4.13
C GLY A 179 -8.96 -10.87 -4.10
N LEU A 180 -8.91 -10.23 -2.93
CA LEU A 180 -8.36 -8.87 -2.80
C LEU A 180 -6.83 -8.81 -2.94
N LEU A 181 -6.12 -9.94 -2.80
CA LEU A 181 -4.65 -9.97 -2.79
C LEU A 181 -4.00 -9.31 -4.02
N THR A 182 -4.69 -9.32 -5.16
CA THR A 182 -4.19 -8.76 -6.43
C THR A 182 -5.00 -7.59 -6.97
N ASP A 183 -6.25 -7.44 -6.53
CA ASP A 183 -7.24 -6.66 -7.28
C ASP A 183 -7.70 -5.39 -6.56
N VAL A 184 -7.57 -5.30 -5.23
CA VAL A 184 -8.08 -4.17 -4.45
C VAL A 184 -7.04 -3.69 -3.46
N TYR A 185 -6.72 -2.39 -3.56
CA TYR A 185 -5.97 -1.69 -2.53
C TYR A 185 -6.48 -0.25 -2.49
N THR A 186 -6.12 0.45 -1.43
CA THR A 186 -6.54 1.82 -1.19
C THR A 186 -5.39 2.62 -0.63
N THR A 187 -5.38 3.90 -0.98
CA THR A 187 -4.41 4.87 -0.48
C THR A 187 -4.78 5.41 0.89
N ASP A 188 -6.00 5.09 1.37
CA ASP A 188 -6.46 5.38 2.71
C ASP A 188 -5.83 4.38 3.69
N PRO A 189 -5.01 4.84 4.67
CA PRO A 189 -4.27 3.96 5.57
C PRO A 189 -5.19 3.01 6.36
N PHE A 190 -6.33 3.53 6.81
CA PHE A 190 -7.28 2.79 7.62
C PHE A 190 -7.95 1.71 6.78
N LEU A 191 -8.47 2.05 5.61
CA LEU A 191 -9.07 1.05 4.72
C LEU A 191 -8.05 -0.01 4.27
N GLN A 192 -6.79 0.38 4.05
CA GLN A 192 -5.77 -0.60 3.70
C GLN A 192 -5.44 -1.51 4.88
N ALA A 193 -5.45 -0.99 6.12
CA ALA A 193 -5.35 -1.81 7.33
C ALA A 193 -6.55 -2.74 7.46
N VAL A 194 -7.77 -2.28 7.16
CA VAL A 194 -8.97 -3.12 7.12
C VAL A 194 -8.78 -4.30 6.18
N PHE A 195 -8.38 -4.06 4.92
CA PHE A 195 -8.17 -5.13 3.94
C PHE A 195 -6.96 -6.01 4.26
N THR A 196 -5.93 -5.47 4.90
CA THR A 196 -4.79 -6.26 5.38
C THR A 196 -5.22 -7.21 6.49
N GLY A 197 -5.98 -6.71 7.46
CA GLY A 197 -6.55 -7.54 8.50
C GLY A 197 -7.52 -8.58 7.96
N TRP A 198 -8.40 -8.19 7.04
CA TRP A 198 -9.38 -9.13 6.47
C TRP A 198 -8.71 -10.34 5.81
N ARG A 199 -7.59 -10.11 5.12
CA ARG A 199 -6.80 -11.16 4.47
C ARG A 199 -6.05 -12.08 5.42
N SER A 200 -5.98 -11.76 6.72
CA SER A 200 -5.33 -12.65 7.69
C SER A 200 -6.00 -14.03 7.73
N GLY A 201 -7.34 -14.09 7.61
CA GLY A 201 -8.14 -15.33 7.62
C GLY A 201 -8.13 -16.09 8.96
N GLU A 202 -7.01 -16.10 9.66
CA GLU A 202 -6.76 -16.78 10.93
C GLU A 202 -6.87 -15.80 12.11
N TYR A 203 -8.09 -15.55 12.58
CA TYR A 203 -8.30 -14.71 13.75
C TYR A 203 -8.08 -15.51 15.04
N ARG A 204 -7.36 -14.90 15.98
CA ARG A 204 -7.09 -15.49 17.29
C ARG A 204 -7.91 -14.82 18.37
N CYS A 205 -8.56 -15.65 19.17
CA CYS A 205 -9.33 -15.24 20.34
C CYS A 205 -8.54 -15.59 21.61
N PRO A 206 -8.28 -14.62 22.51
CA PRO A 206 -7.64 -14.88 23.79
C PRO A 206 -8.42 -15.95 24.55
N GLU A 207 -7.72 -16.93 25.10
CA GLU A 207 -8.33 -18.00 25.92
C GLU A 207 -9.42 -18.82 25.19
N GLY A 208 -9.50 -18.72 23.86
CA GLY A 208 -10.52 -19.38 23.04
C GLY A 208 -11.86 -18.63 22.97
N GLU A 209 -12.00 -17.48 23.65
CA GLU A 209 -13.25 -16.71 23.69
C GLU A 209 -13.19 -15.49 22.76
N CYS A 210 -14.01 -15.52 21.70
CA CYS A 210 -14.13 -14.42 20.75
C CYS A 210 -15.21 -13.42 21.21
N GLY A 211 -15.06 -12.16 20.82
CA GLY A 211 -16.04 -11.13 21.11
C GLY A 211 -15.44 -9.86 21.71
N MET A 212 -16.28 -9.12 22.42
CA MET A 212 -15.94 -7.82 23.00
C MET A 212 -15.32 -7.98 24.38
N VAL A 213 -14.02 -7.71 24.47
CA VAL A 213 -13.32 -7.58 25.75
C VAL A 213 -13.31 -6.11 26.14
N LYS A 214 -14.03 -5.78 27.22
CA LYS A 214 -14.04 -4.44 27.81
C LYS A 214 -12.99 -4.39 28.92
N GLY A 215 -11.92 -3.66 28.68
CA GLY A 215 -11.04 -3.17 29.74
C GLY A 215 -11.70 -2.01 30.50
N SER A 216 -11.00 -1.47 31.49
CA SER A 216 -11.50 -0.35 32.31
C SER A 216 -11.79 0.92 31.50
N LYS A 217 -11.08 1.14 30.38
CA LYS A 217 -11.27 2.29 29.47
C LYS A 217 -11.16 1.96 27.98
N THR A 218 -10.95 0.69 27.63
CA THR A 218 -10.69 0.26 26.26
C THR A 218 -11.62 -0.87 25.88
N THR A 219 -12.01 -0.89 24.61
CA THR A 219 -12.86 -1.95 24.08
C THR A 219 -12.15 -2.59 22.91
N VAL A 220 -11.81 -3.87 23.03
CA VAL A 220 -11.16 -4.66 21.99
C VAL A 220 -12.11 -5.75 21.53
N TYR A 221 -12.38 -5.80 20.23
CA TYR A 221 -13.15 -6.87 19.60
C TYR A 221 -12.21 -7.90 19.00
N PHE A 222 -12.37 -9.16 19.38
CA PHE A 222 -11.70 -10.31 18.79
C PHE A 222 -12.68 -11.05 17.88
N PRO A 223 -12.61 -10.86 16.56
CA PRO A 223 -13.54 -11.49 15.62
C PRO A 223 -13.31 -13.02 15.58
N PRO A 224 -14.38 -13.83 15.53
CA PRO A 224 -14.27 -15.28 15.33
C PRO A 224 -14.01 -15.70 13.87
N SER A 225 -14.27 -14.83 12.90
CA SER A 225 -14.00 -15.09 11.48
C SER A 225 -13.88 -13.80 10.66
N SER A 226 -13.43 -13.93 9.41
CA SER A 226 -13.34 -12.82 8.45
C SER A 226 -14.66 -12.10 8.23
N PHE A 227 -15.76 -12.85 8.17
CA PHE A 227 -17.09 -12.27 8.05
C PHE A 227 -17.41 -11.35 9.24
N HIS A 228 -17.17 -11.85 10.47
CA HIS A 228 -17.44 -11.10 11.69
C HIS A 228 -16.51 -9.90 11.84
N TYR A 229 -15.26 -9.99 11.39
CA TYR A 229 -14.33 -8.87 11.35
C TYR A 229 -14.89 -7.70 10.52
N ILE A 230 -15.28 -7.96 9.28
CA ILE A 230 -15.83 -6.92 8.39
C ILE A 230 -17.19 -6.42 8.89
N GLN A 231 -18.08 -7.32 9.31
CA GLN A 231 -19.41 -6.94 9.81
C GLN A 231 -19.34 -6.09 11.07
N PHE A 232 -18.46 -6.44 12.01
CA PHE A 232 -18.29 -5.65 13.22
C PHE A 232 -17.75 -4.26 12.90
N LEU A 233 -16.76 -4.15 12.00
CA LEU A 233 -16.28 -2.85 11.51
C LEU A 233 -17.41 -2.03 10.90
N TYR A 234 -18.23 -2.63 10.04
CA TYR A 234 -19.41 -1.97 9.46
C TYR A 234 -20.37 -1.45 10.53
N LEU A 235 -20.74 -2.29 11.50
CA LEU A 235 -21.65 -1.92 12.57
C LEU A 235 -21.09 -0.78 13.43
N VAL A 236 -19.82 -0.87 13.84
CA VAL A 236 -19.21 0.16 14.69
C VAL A 236 -18.98 1.45 13.93
N MET A 237 -18.50 1.41 12.69
CA MET A 237 -18.27 2.61 11.88
C MET A 237 -19.56 3.40 11.60
N ASN A 238 -20.72 2.74 11.55
CA ASN A 238 -22.02 3.40 11.38
C ASN A 238 -22.64 3.94 12.67
N ASN A 239 -22.36 3.33 13.83
CA ASN A 239 -23.07 3.62 15.06
C ASN A 239 -22.20 4.33 16.12
N ALA A 240 -20.88 4.25 16.02
CA ALA A 240 -19.98 4.93 16.95
C ALA A 240 -19.93 6.44 16.63
N PRO A 241 -19.89 7.31 17.66
CA PRO A 241 -19.70 8.75 17.46
C PRO A 241 -18.46 9.06 16.61
N ASP A 242 -18.52 10.10 15.77
CA ASP A 242 -17.43 10.51 14.89
C ASP A 242 -16.13 10.86 15.65
N GLU A 243 -16.29 11.36 16.88
CA GLU A 243 -15.21 11.69 17.81
C GLU A 243 -14.48 10.45 18.38
N LYS A 244 -15.06 9.25 18.24
CA LYS A 244 -14.50 8.00 18.74
C LYS A 244 -13.92 7.18 17.59
N PRO A 245 -12.59 7.19 17.38
CA PRO A 245 -11.96 6.43 16.31
C PRO A 245 -12.17 4.92 16.48
N VAL A 246 -12.35 4.24 15.34
CA VAL A 246 -12.32 2.79 15.25
C VAL A 246 -10.94 2.41 14.74
N CYS A 247 -10.23 1.54 15.45
CA CYS A 247 -8.85 1.19 15.16
C CYS A 247 -8.72 -0.28 14.80
N VAL A 248 -8.03 -0.58 13.70
CA VAL A 248 -7.65 -1.94 13.33
C VAL A 248 -6.30 -2.26 13.97
N MET A 249 -6.22 -3.34 14.75
CA MET A 249 -4.99 -3.84 15.33
C MET A 249 -4.44 -5.01 14.52
N LEU A 250 -3.37 -4.77 13.77
CA LEU A 250 -2.69 -5.80 12.98
C LEU A 250 -1.63 -6.56 13.78
N ARG A 251 -1.22 -6.02 14.95
CA ARG A 251 -0.31 -6.65 15.90
C ARG A 251 -0.71 -6.30 17.33
N PRO A 252 -0.34 -7.14 18.32
CA PRO A 252 -0.53 -6.79 19.73
C PRO A 252 0.26 -5.53 20.08
N VAL A 253 -0.42 -4.52 20.61
CA VAL A 253 0.17 -3.30 21.16
C VAL A 253 -0.64 -2.83 22.36
N GLU A 254 -0.05 -1.96 23.16
CA GLU A 254 -0.80 -1.23 24.18
C GLU A 254 -1.86 -0.34 23.52
N VAL A 255 -3.08 -0.42 24.03
CA VAL A 255 -4.24 0.28 23.49
C VAL A 255 -4.52 1.54 24.30
N GLU A 256 -4.82 2.63 23.62
CA GLU A 256 -5.21 3.89 24.24
C GLU A 256 -6.65 3.81 24.76
N ALA A 257 -6.89 4.48 25.90
CA ALA A 257 -8.24 4.67 26.43
C ALA A 257 -9.15 5.32 25.37
N GLU A 258 -10.45 5.01 25.42
CA GLU A 258 -11.50 5.69 24.65
C GLU A 258 -11.62 5.33 23.17
N ASN A 259 -10.69 4.58 22.58
CA ASN A 259 -10.85 4.06 21.21
C ASN A 259 -11.60 2.71 21.18
N ILE A 260 -12.15 2.37 20.00
CA ILE A 260 -12.70 1.03 19.75
C ILE A 260 -11.70 0.27 18.88
N TYR A 261 -11.20 -0.85 19.36
CA TYR A 261 -10.21 -1.65 18.65
C TYR A 261 -10.82 -2.93 18.07
N VAL A 262 -10.38 -3.29 16.87
CA VAL A 262 -10.72 -4.55 16.21
C VAL A 262 -9.43 -5.31 15.92
N ALA A 263 -9.28 -6.47 16.55
CA ALA A 263 -8.11 -7.33 16.44
C ALA A 263 -8.09 -8.10 15.12
N SER A 264 -6.95 -8.06 14.44
CA SER A 264 -6.69 -8.84 13.23
C SER A 264 -5.19 -9.05 13.05
N PHE A 265 -4.62 -9.88 13.91
CA PHE A 265 -3.22 -10.28 13.84
C PHE A 265 -3.13 -11.72 13.36
N GLU A 266 -2.37 -11.91 12.27
CA GLU A 266 -1.85 -13.21 11.85
C GLU A 266 -0.90 -13.73 12.95
N PRO A 267 -0.81 -15.06 13.17
CA PRO A 267 0.33 -15.60 13.90
C PRO A 267 1.61 -15.07 13.26
N LEU A 268 2.42 -14.31 14.00
CA LEU A 268 3.82 -14.23 13.62
C LEU A 268 4.30 -15.68 13.58
N SER A 269 4.61 -16.18 12.38
CA SER A 269 5.48 -17.33 12.26
C SER A 269 6.78 -16.90 12.92
N LEU A 270 6.88 -17.25 14.20
CA LEU A 270 8.10 -17.18 14.97
C LEU A 270 9.08 -18.07 14.22
N SER A 271 9.80 -17.50 13.25
CA SER A 271 11.13 -17.96 12.93
C SER A 271 11.88 -17.84 14.24
N SER A 272 12.03 -18.99 14.88
CA SER A 272 12.66 -19.24 16.15
C SER A 272 14.06 -18.65 16.17
N SER A 273 14.15 -17.39 16.55
CA SER A 273 15.36 -16.84 17.17
C SER A 273 15.32 -17.23 18.63
N SER A 274 15.43 -18.55 18.88
CA SER A 274 15.89 -19.06 20.15
C SER A 274 17.33 -18.61 20.32
N SER A 275 17.51 -17.42 20.88
CA SER A 275 18.76 -17.01 21.51
C SER A 275 18.93 -17.83 22.78
N SER A 276 19.37 -19.07 22.62
CA SER A 276 19.91 -19.89 23.70
C SER A 276 21.25 -19.30 24.12
N SER A 277 21.19 -18.50 25.17
CA SER A 277 22.32 -18.23 26.05
C SER A 277 22.95 -19.55 26.50
N SER A 278 24.16 -19.84 26.04
CA SER A 278 25.06 -20.81 26.65
C SER A 278 26.43 -20.19 26.82
N SER A 279 26.67 -19.72 28.03
CA SER A 279 28.00 -19.45 28.57
C SER A 279 28.65 -20.78 28.96
N SER A 280 29.77 -21.14 28.33
CA SER A 280 30.83 -21.89 28.99
C SER A 280 32.17 -21.69 28.26
N SER A 281 33.13 -21.33 29.08
CA SER A 281 34.55 -21.10 28.87
C SER A 281 35.32 -22.36 28.46
N SER A 282 36.38 -22.18 27.67
CA SER A 282 37.80 -22.47 28.01
C SER A 282 38.65 -23.12 26.89
N SER A 283 39.84 -22.52 26.73
CA SER A 283 41.15 -23.11 26.36
C SER A 283 41.43 -23.69 24.96
N SER A 284 42.23 -22.91 24.21
CA SER A 284 43.54 -23.27 23.60
C SER A 284 43.72 -24.59 22.86
N SER A 285 44.12 -24.54 21.58
CA SER A 285 45.52 -24.77 21.13
C SER A 285 45.65 -24.98 19.59
N SER A 286 46.53 -24.17 18.98
CA SER A 286 47.54 -24.44 17.92
C SER A 286 47.31 -25.29 16.65
N SER A 287 48.12 -24.88 15.65
CA SER A 287 48.65 -25.58 14.43
C SER A 287 47.69 -25.72 13.23
N SER A 288 47.84 -24.95 12.14
CA SER A 288 48.90 -24.93 11.11
C SER A 288 48.84 -26.10 10.11
N SER A 289 48.42 -25.82 8.87
CA SER A 289 49.02 -26.42 7.66
C SER A 289 48.43 -25.80 6.39
N SER A 290 49.33 -25.13 5.68
CA SER A 290 49.33 -24.70 4.29
C SER A 290 49.36 -25.86 3.28
N SER A 291 48.70 -25.69 2.13
CA SER A 291 49.06 -26.24 0.79
C SER A 291 47.85 -26.06 -0.15
N SER A 292 47.82 -25.10 -1.09
CA SER A 292 48.48 -25.03 -2.41
C SER A 292 47.74 -25.78 -3.54
N SER A 293 47.41 -25.02 -4.60
CA SER A 293 47.30 -25.38 -6.03
C SER A 293 46.24 -26.45 -6.42
N SER A 294 45.50 -26.37 -7.52
CA SER A 294 45.92 -26.02 -8.88
C SER A 294 44.72 -25.65 -9.76
N SER A 295 45.01 -24.82 -10.75
CA SER A 295 44.28 -24.59 -12.00
C SER A 295 43.93 -25.89 -12.73
N ASP A 296 42.79 -25.93 -13.43
CA ASP A 296 42.81 -26.45 -14.79
C ASP A 296 41.70 -25.88 -15.68
N SER A 297 42.02 -25.79 -16.97
CA SER A 297 41.32 -25.09 -18.04
C SER A 297 40.99 -26.09 -19.15
N THR A 298 39.76 -26.14 -19.65
CA THR A 298 39.37 -26.75 -20.96
C THR A 298 37.90 -26.36 -21.19
N VAL A 299 37.46 -25.60 -22.21
CA VAL A 299 37.62 -25.59 -23.68
C VAL A 299 36.95 -26.77 -24.40
N SER A 300 36.09 -26.41 -25.36
CA SER A 300 35.37 -27.21 -26.40
C SER A 300 34.11 -27.93 -25.91
N SER A 301 32.95 -27.86 -26.57
CA SER A 301 32.63 -27.58 -27.99
C SER A 301 31.32 -26.80 -28.13
#